data_AF-A0A820QMP8-F1
#
_entry.id   AF-A0A820QMP8-F1
#
_cell.length_a   1.000
_cell.length_b   1.000
_cell.length_c   1.000
_cell.angle_alpha   90.00
_cell.angle_beta   90.00
_cell.angle_gamma   90.00
#
_symmetry.space_group_name_H-M   'P 1'
#
loop_
_entity.id
_entity.type
_entity.pdbx_description
1 polymer ?
#
loop_
_entity_poly.entity_id
_entity_poly.type
_entity_poly.pdbx_seq_one_letter_code
_entity_poly.pdbx_strand_id
1 'polypeptide(L)'
;MLQLQNQPLANIIDLYQVLYSFTEIFPTLVTLIKSAITMPVSSTTCERTFSKMKMIKTTIRSTMTDDRLSDLCLIAVERDIELNFEQLIDKFADIHKNSRIMLK
;
A
#
# COMPACT_ATOMS: atom_id res chain seq x y z
N MET A 1 2.70 28.61 33.69
CA MET A 1 1.78 29.31 32.75
C MET A 1 2.64 29.90 31.65
N LEU A 2 2.37 29.53 30.39
CA LEU A 2 2.93 30.08 29.14
C LEU A 2 4.41 29.78 28.82
N GLN A 3 4.66 28.59 28.26
CA GLN A 3 5.61 28.43 27.15
C GLN A 3 4.96 27.58 26.04
N LEU A 4 3.83 28.05 25.54
CA LEU A 4 3.41 27.75 24.17
C LEU A 4 4.27 28.65 23.27
N GLN A 5 5.53 28.24 23.06
CA GLN A 5 6.38 28.88 22.08
C GLN A 5 5.82 28.49 20.71
N ASN A 6 5.26 29.48 20.02
CA ASN A 6 4.81 29.48 18.64
C ASN A 6 5.85 28.83 17.70
N GLN A 7 5.84 27.50 17.60
CA GLN A 7 6.30 26.82 16.41
C GLN A 7 5.12 26.82 15.44
N PRO A 8 5.32 27.15 14.15
CA PRO A 8 4.23 27.06 13.20
C PRO A 8 3.71 25.62 13.24
N LEU A 9 2.40 25.46 13.49
CA LEU A 9 1.69 24.18 13.33
C LEU A 9 1.62 23.85 11.83
N ALA A 10 2.78 23.71 11.20
CA ALA A 10 2.93 23.54 9.76
C ALA A 10 2.64 22.09 9.36
N ASN A 11 2.90 21.13 10.25
CA ASN A 11 2.71 19.71 9.99
C ASN A 11 1.61 19.11 10.86
N ILE A 12 0.76 18.31 10.21
CA ILE A 12 -0.30 17.51 10.84
C ILE A 12 0.27 16.50 11.85
N ILE A 13 1.53 16.09 11.66
CA ILE A 13 2.25 15.16 12.55
C ILE A 13 2.55 15.80 13.91
N ASP A 14 2.93 17.07 13.93
CA ASP A 14 3.25 17.79 15.17
C ASP A 14 1.98 18.03 16.00
N LEU A 15 0.87 18.35 15.31
CA LEU A 15 -0.46 18.44 15.92
C LEU A 15 -0.87 17.10 16.56
N TYR A 16 -0.65 15.98 15.87
CA TYR A 16 -0.97 14.65 16.38
C TYR A 16 -0.16 14.29 17.64
N GLN A 17 1.13 14.63 17.69
CA GLN A 17 1.98 14.38 18.87
C GLN A 17 1.52 15.15 20.11
N VAL A 18 1.13 16.42 19.94
CA VAL A 18 0.58 17.23 21.04
C VAL A 18 -0.75 16.62 21.53
N LEU A 19 -1.63 16.23 20.62
CA LEU A 19 -2.92 15.61 20.96
C LEU A 19 -2.79 14.23 21.60
N TYR A 20 -1.77 13.45 21.24
CA TYR A 20 -1.49 12.15 21.85
C TYR A 20 -1.19 12.28 23.35
N SER A 21 -0.59 13.40 23.77
CA SER A 21 -0.33 13.71 25.18
C SER A 21 -1.63 13.98 25.99
N PHE A 22 -2.75 14.24 25.31
CA PHE A 22 -4.07 14.48 25.93
C PHE A 22 -5.05 13.30 25.75
N THR A 23 -4.54 12.11 25.40
CA THR A 23 -5.33 10.89 25.19
C THR A 23 -6.20 10.50 26.39
N GLU A 24 -5.71 10.76 27.60
CA GLU A 24 -6.43 10.45 28.85
C GLU A 24 -7.66 11.34 29.06
N ILE A 25 -7.67 12.56 28.50
CA ILE A 25 -8.74 13.55 28.73
C ILE A 25 -9.79 13.50 27.62
N PHE A 26 -9.38 13.22 26.37
CA PHE A 26 -10.29 13.17 25.22
C PHE A 26 -10.01 11.97 24.28
N PRO A 27 -10.29 10.73 24.71
CA PRO A 27 -9.99 9.52 23.95
C PRO A 27 -10.74 9.45 22.60
N THR A 28 -11.98 9.93 22.55
CA THR A 28 -12.80 9.94 21.33
C THR A 28 -12.24 10.87 20.25
N LEU A 29 -11.73 12.03 20.67
CA LEU A 29 -11.19 13.05 19.77
C LEU A 29 -9.88 12.56 19.12
N VAL A 30 -8.98 11.98 19.92
CA VAL A 30 -7.72 11.41 19.41
C VAL A 30 -7.99 10.27 18.43
N THR A 31 -8.98 9.41 18.71
CA THR A 31 -9.37 8.33 17.80
C THR A 31 -9.91 8.86 16.48
N LEU A 32 -10.75 9.91 16.51
CA LEU A 32 -11.29 10.54 15.32
C LEU A 32 -10.16 11.12 14.44
N ILE A 33 -9.24 11.89 15.03
CA ILE A 33 -8.12 12.49 14.29
C ILE A 33 -7.19 11.41 13.73
N LYS A 34 -6.92 10.36 14.49
CA LYS A 34 -6.16 9.20 14.00
C LYS A 34 -6.84 8.59 12.77
N SER A 35 -8.15 8.37 12.82
CA SER A 35 -8.91 7.83 11.68
C SER A 35 -8.88 8.78 10.46
N ALA A 36 -8.98 10.09 10.70
CA ALA A 36 -8.92 11.10 9.64
C ALA A 36 -7.56 11.15 8.95
N ILE A 37 -6.45 11.01 9.69
CA ILE A 37 -5.09 10.98 9.14
C ILE A 37 -4.82 9.67 8.39
N THR A 38 -5.38 8.54 8.86
CA THR A 38 -5.23 7.25 8.15
C THR A 38 -6.03 7.17 6.86
N MET A 39 -7.09 7.98 6.72
CA MET A 39 -7.85 8.03 5.48
C MET A 39 -7.01 8.77 4.43
N PRO A 40 -6.56 8.10 3.36
CA PRO A 40 -5.77 8.76 2.34
C PRO A 40 -6.66 9.82 1.66
N VAL A 41 -6.36 11.10 1.88
CA VAL A 41 -7.03 12.21 1.19
C VAL A 41 -6.62 12.26 -0.29
N SER A 42 -5.49 11.63 -0.62
CA SER A 42 -4.91 11.65 -1.97
C SER A 42 -5.42 10.51 -2.84
N SER A 43 -6.06 10.85 -3.96
CA SER A 43 -6.42 9.93 -5.06
C SER A 43 -5.21 9.34 -5.80
N THR A 44 -4.02 9.92 -5.62
CA THR A 44 -2.82 9.61 -6.42
C THR A 44 -2.33 8.17 -6.29
N THR A 45 -2.47 7.55 -5.12
CA THR A 45 -2.16 6.12 -4.91
C THR A 45 -3.12 5.24 -5.68
N CYS A 46 -4.42 5.52 -5.65
CA CYS A 46 -5.43 4.82 -6.42
C CYS A 46 -5.25 5.06 -7.94
N GLU A 47 -4.93 6.27 -8.36
CA GLU A 47 -4.65 6.60 -9.76
C GLU A 47 -3.44 5.82 -10.29
N ARG A 48 -2.39 5.69 -9.47
CA ARG A 48 -1.22 4.87 -9.80
C ARG A 48 -1.61 3.41 -10.01
N THR A 49 -2.36 2.81 -9.08
CA THR A 49 -2.78 1.42 -9.18
C THR A 49 -3.71 1.19 -10.39
N PHE A 50 -4.69 2.06 -10.62
CA PHE A 50 -5.57 1.98 -11.80
C PHE A 50 -4.82 2.17 -13.13
N SER A 51 -3.82 3.06 -13.17
CA SER A 51 -2.96 3.22 -14.35
C SER A 51 -2.16 1.95 -14.64
N LYS A 52 -1.60 1.29 -13.61
CA LYS A 52 -0.95 -0.02 -13.75
C LYS A 52 -1.93 -1.10 -14.20
N MET A 53 -3.11 -1.17 -13.58
CA MET A 53 -4.15 -2.13 -13.92
C MET A 53 -4.58 -2.00 -15.38
N LYS A 54 -4.73 -0.77 -15.90
CA LYS A 54 -5.04 -0.50 -17.31
C LYS A 54 -3.97 -1.02 -18.27
N MET A 55 -2.68 -0.96 -17.89
CA MET A 55 -1.60 -1.54 -18.69
C MET A 55 -1.57 -3.08 -18.64
N ILE A 56 -1.98 -3.68 -17.52
CA ILE A 56 -2.05 -5.14 -17.36
C ILE A 56 -3.26 -5.72 -18.09
N LYS A 57 -4.42 -5.06 -17.99
CA LYS A 57 -5.68 -5.44 -18.64
C LYS A 57 -5.76 -4.83 -20.04
N THR A 58 -4.98 -5.38 -20.97
CA THR A 58 -5.06 -5.03 -22.39
C THR A 58 -6.25 -5.71 -23.07
N THR A 59 -6.67 -5.21 -24.24
CA THR A 59 -7.83 -5.72 -24.99
C THR A 59 -7.77 -7.23 -25.25
N ILE A 60 -6.58 -7.79 -25.44
CA ILE A 60 -6.34 -9.21 -25.71
C ILE A 60 -6.38 -10.05 -24.41
N ARG A 61 -6.21 -9.43 -23.24
CA ARG A 61 -6.19 -10.06 -21.90
C ARG A 61 -7.46 -9.77 -21.09
N SER A 62 -8.55 -9.41 -21.75
CA SER A 62 -9.79 -8.97 -21.11
C SER A 62 -10.56 -10.09 -20.39
N THR A 63 -10.28 -11.36 -20.71
CA THR A 63 -10.95 -12.57 -20.17
C THR A 63 -10.23 -13.20 -18.97
N MET A 64 -9.22 -12.55 -18.40
CA MET A 64 -8.50 -13.09 -17.24
C MET A 64 -9.35 -13.01 -15.96
N THR A 65 -9.21 -14.01 -15.08
CA THR A 65 -9.82 -14.01 -13.73
C THR A 65 -9.34 -12.83 -12.90
N ASP A 66 -10.24 -12.27 -12.09
CA ASP A 66 -9.95 -11.13 -11.21
C ASP A 66 -8.86 -11.43 -10.17
N ASP A 67 -8.75 -12.67 -9.69
CA ASP A 67 -7.69 -13.11 -8.78
C ASP A 67 -6.31 -12.91 -9.40
N ARG A 68 -6.10 -13.47 -10.60
CA ARG A 68 -4.84 -13.31 -11.34
C ARG A 68 -4.54 -11.85 -11.63
N LEU A 69 -5.56 -11.02 -11.85
CA LEU A 69 -5.39 -9.61 -12.18
C LEU A 69 -4.92 -8.82 -10.96
N SER A 70 -5.50 -9.14 -9.81
CA SER A 70 -5.11 -8.57 -8.52
C SER A 70 -3.67 -8.92 -8.18
N ASP A 71 -3.28 -10.20 -8.34
CA ASP A 71 -1.90 -10.66 -8.10
C ASP A 71 -0.88 -9.93 -8.99
N LEU A 72 -1.16 -9.83 -10.30
CA LEU A 72 -0.28 -9.11 -11.23
C LEU A 72 -0.21 -7.61 -10.93
N CYS A 73 -1.33 -7.02 -10.53
CA CYS A 73 -1.37 -5.61 -10.18
C CYS A 73 -0.54 -5.33 -8.92
N LEU A 74 -0.59 -6.23 -7.93
CA LEU A 74 0.20 -6.15 -6.70
C LEU A 74 1.71 -6.20 -7.02
N ILE A 75 2.14 -7.15 -7.84
CA ILE A 75 3.55 -7.24 -8.29
C ILE A 75 3.98 -5.97 -9.06
N ALA A 76 3.10 -5.40 -9.89
CA ALA A 76 3.41 -4.22 -10.69
C ALA A 76 3.47 -2.90 -9.88
N VAL A 77 2.81 -2.86 -8.73
CA VAL A 77 2.80 -1.72 -7.80
C VAL A 77 3.99 -1.81 -6.86
N GLU A 78 4.26 -2.99 -6.30
CA GLU A 78 5.32 -3.25 -5.30
C GLU A 78 6.70 -3.54 -5.92
N ARG A 79 7.02 -2.92 -7.06
CA ARG A 79 8.30 -3.15 -7.77
C ARG A 79 9.55 -2.68 -7.01
N ASP A 80 9.37 -1.93 -5.93
CA ASP A 80 10.45 -1.40 -5.11
C ASP A 80 10.95 -2.43 -4.06
N ILE A 81 10.30 -3.60 -3.98
CA ILE A 81 10.70 -4.69 -3.10
C ILE A 81 11.69 -5.61 -3.83
N GLU A 82 12.86 -5.85 -3.24
CA GLU A 82 13.83 -6.81 -3.75
C GLU A 82 13.29 -8.24 -3.62
N LEU A 83 13.06 -8.90 -4.76
CA LEU A 83 12.59 -10.28 -4.81
C LEU A 83 13.77 -11.23 -5.06
N ASN A 84 13.92 -12.23 -4.19
CA ASN A 84 14.83 -13.34 -4.44
C ASN A 84 14.18 -14.32 -5.44
N PHE A 85 14.57 -14.21 -6.70
CA PHE A 85 14.03 -15.04 -7.79
C PHE A 85 14.34 -16.53 -7.61
N GLU A 86 15.46 -16.90 -6.98
CA GLU A 86 15.85 -18.30 -6.78
C GLU A 86 14.86 -19.01 -5.85
N GLN A 87 14.55 -18.39 -4.71
CA GLN A 87 13.53 -18.89 -3.78
C GLN A 87 12.13 -18.92 -4.38
N LEU A 88 11.81 -17.98 -5.28
CA LEU A 88 10.53 -17.95 -5.97
C LEU A 88 10.41 -19.13 -6.95
N ILE A 89 11.48 -19.44 -7.68
CA ILE A 89 11.55 -20.57 -8.61
C ILE A 89 11.39 -21.89 -7.85
N ASP A 90 12.10 -22.06 -6.74
CA ASP A 90 11.99 -23.27 -5.92
C ASP A 90 10.57 -23.47 -5.39
N LYS A 91 9.96 -22.40 -4.83
CA LYS A 91 8.56 -22.44 -4.38
C LYS A 91 7.58 -22.74 -5.50
N PHE A 92 7.79 -22.16 -6.68
CA PHE A 92 6.94 -22.42 -7.85
C PHE A 92 7.06 -23.88 -8.31
N ALA A 93 8.28 -24.44 -8.31
CA ALA A 93 8.54 -25.84 -8.66
C ALA A 93 7.88 -26.81 -7.66
N ASP A 94 7.90 -26.49 -6.37
CA ASP A 94 7.25 -27.28 -5.33
C ASP A 94 5.72 -27.29 -5.46
N ILE A 95 5.12 -26.13 -5.74
CA ILE A 95 3.66 -25.96 -5.90
C ILE A 95 3.19 -26.62 -7.20
N HIS A 96 3.96 -26.51 -8.28
CA HIS A 96 3.58 -27.04 -9.59
C HIS A 96 4.56 -28.10 -10.10
N LYS A 97 4.52 -29.28 -9.47
CA LYS A 97 5.36 -30.46 -9.77
C LYS A 97 5.35 -30.96 -11.24
N ASN A 98 4.48 -30.43 -12.11
CA ASN A 98 4.36 -30.85 -13.51
C ASN A 98 4.62 -29.72 -14.54
N SER A 99 5.19 -28.58 -14.14
CA SER A 99 5.48 -27.44 -15.03
C SER A 99 6.80 -27.60 -15.78
N ARG A 100 6.95 -28.65 -16.59
CA ARG A 100 8.14 -28.78 -17.45
C ARG A 100 8.01 -27.84 -18.64
N ILE A 101 8.64 -26.67 -18.57
CA ILE A 101 9.02 -25.93 -19.77
C ILE A 101 10.37 -26.50 -20.19
N MET A 102 10.33 -27.43 -21.15
CA MET A 102 11.53 -27.97 -21.79
C MET A 102 12.13 -26.85 -22.64
N LEU A 103 13.15 -26.15 -22.11
CA LEU A 103 14.00 -25.28 -22.91
C LEU A 103 14.89 -26.18 -23.76
N LYS A 104 14.67 -26.12 -25.08
CA LYS A 104 15.47 -26.80 -26.10
C LYS A 104 16.71 -25.97 -26.42
#